data_AF-A0A4Q5TT37-F1
#
_entry.id   AF-A0A4Q5TT37-F1
#
_cell.length_a   1.000
_cell.length_b   1.000
_cell.length_c   1.000
_cell.angle_alpha   90.00
_cell.angle_beta   90.00
_cell.angle_gamma   90.00
#
_symmetry.space_group_name_H-M   'P 1'
#
loop_
_entity.id
_entity.type
_entity.pdbx_description
1 polymer ?
#
loop_
_entity_poly.entity_id
_entity_poly.type
_entity_poly.pdbx_seq_one_letter_code
_entity_poly.pdbx_strand_id
1 'polypeptide(L)'
;MDIDTLIIHAALAGQETSVIVTHKETNWSKTFKNQTEFFGHFKKKEGGWLAEVNAKKAEKGLDPVSADAFEITPVVVKIADQYTEDGTIMTAETVVKGRFKNKIEAITSQDWCKDFKICFGTGKNFRYDIAQTQPYKSERPVKPLLYEVVKEYMLHKYADKMLIVDGVETDEIVTQEVWKGWIKAKRDFDKLGVVGCWIDKDLGQFPQLHYNFDKPEDGLVEITPLEAVKNLAKQCLQGDTIDTIPGLPALPVEMYEQYSLRKTKGIGETTAKGVLADAQTPKEVFERVIAAYKGHYGEEMKEFVSFRGEVSERNWLDHLNEQFRLLRMRTDVTKDVGHVSDFLKALGIEV
;
A
#
# COMPACT_ATOMS: atom_id res chain seq x y z
N MET A 1 -0.70 15.35 6.29
CA MET A 1 0.14 14.14 6.35
C MET A 1 -0.76 12.93 6.46
N ASP A 2 -0.40 11.84 5.77
CA ASP A 2 -0.96 10.52 6.04
C ASP A 2 -0.40 10.02 7.38
N ILE A 3 -1.29 9.51 8.23
CA ILE A 3 -0.97 9.14 9.61
C ILE A 3 -0.96 7.63 9.83
N ASP A 4 -1.60 6.85 8.95
CA ASP A 4 -1.87 5.44 9.21
C ASP A 4 -0.58 4.65 9.40
N THR A 5 0.40 4.88 8.52
CA THR A 5 1.72 4.24 8.62
C THR A 5 2.46 4.63 9.91
N LEU A 6 2.34 5.87 10.37
CA LEU A 6 3.00 6.33 11.59
C LEU A 6 2.41 5.69 12.85
N ILE A 7 1.09 5.50 12.91
CA ILE A 7 0.44 4.79 14.02
C ILE A 7 0.93 3.34 14.06
N ILE A 8 0.94 2.66 12.91
CA ILE A 8 1.37 1.26 12.80
C ILE A 8 2.84 1.12 13.21
N HIS A 9 3.75 1.92 12.66
CA HIS A 9 5.17 1.85 12.98
C HIS A 9 5.45 2.15 14.45
N ALA A 10 4.78 3.14 15.04
CA ALA A 10 4.92 3.45 16.45
C ALA A 10 4.41 2.30 17.33
N ALA A 11 3.25 1.72 17.01
CA ALA A 11 2.67 0.63 17.78
C ALA A 11 3.47 -0.67 17.69
N LEU A 12 4.06 -0.97 16.52
CA LEU A 12 4.97 -2.11 16.34
C LEU A 12 6.20 -2.04 17.26
N ALA A 13 6.66 -0.84 17.65
CA ALA A 13 7.77 -0.69 18.57
C ALA A 13 7.45 -1.15 20.01
N GLY A 14 6.17 -1.35 20.34
CA GLY A 14 5.72 -1.83 21.64
C GLY A 14 5.53 -3.34 21.73
N GLN A 15 5.90 -4.09 20.69
CA GLN A 15 5.76 -5.54 20.63
C GLN A 15 7.01 -6.22 20.07
N GLU A 16 7.22 -7.44 20.51
CA GLU A 16 8.15 -8.39 19.91
C GLU A 16 7.35 -9.49 19.21
N THR A 17 7.84 -9.91 18.06
CA THR A 17 7.27 -11.00 17.28
C THR A 17 8.26 -12.16 17.23
N SER A 18 7.75 -13.37 17.41
CA SER A 18 8.48 -14.62 17.23
C SER A 18 7.58 -15.65 16.56
N VAL A 19 8.10 -16.84 16.29
CA VAL A 19 7.33 -17.97 15.77
C VAL A 19 7.60 -19.21 16.60
N ILE A 20 6.54 -19.91 17.00
CA ILE A 20 6.64 -21.27 17.52
C ILE A 20 6.50 -22.21 16.33
N VAL A 21 7.52 -23.04 16.13
CA VAL A 21 7.56 -24.05 15.08
C VAL A 21 7.35 -25.40 15.73
N THR A 22 6.28 -26.10 15.35
CA THR A 22 5.88 -27.39 15.90
C THR A 22 5.97 -28.47 14.82
N HIS A 23 6.73 -29.54 15.06
CA HIS A 23 6.80 -30.67 14.14
C HIS A 23 5.52 -31.51 14.24
N LYS A 24 4.81 -31.69 13.11
CA LYS A 24 3.45 -32.25 13.07
C LYS A 24 3.33 -33.67 13.62
N GLU A 25 4.36 -34.50 13.45
CA GLU A 25 4.32 -35.90 13.89
C GLU A 25 4.77 -36.10 15.34
N THR A 26 5.77 -35.34 15.78
CA THR A 26 6.41 -35.56 17.08
C THR A 26 5.91 -34.61 18.16
N ASN A 27 5.16 -33.57 17.78
CA ASN A 27 4.75 -32.45 18.63
C ASN A 27 5.92 -31.71 19.32
N TRP A 28 7.16 -31.94 18.87
CA TRP A 28 8.29 -31.15 19.31
C TRP A 28 8.12 -29.71 18.84
N SER A 29 8.34 -28.75 19.73
CA SER A 29 8.24 -27.32 19.40
C SER A 29 9.49 -26.55 19.82
N LYS A 30 9.78 -25.49 19.06
CA LYS A 30 10.85 -24.53 19.36
C LYS A 30 10.46 -23.14 18.89
N THR A 31 10.85 -22.13 19.68
CA THR A 31 10.64 -20.73 19.33
C THR A 31 11.83 -20.19 18.52
N PHE A 32 11.53 -19.42 17.49
CA PHE A 32 12.50 -18.68 16.66
C PHE A 32 12.07 -17.21 16.58
N LYS A 33 13.02 -16.28 16.36
CA LYS A 33 12.75 -14.84 16.19
C LYS A 33 11.85 -14.56 14.99
N ASN A 34 11.97 -15.33 13.92
CA ASN A 34 11.11 -15.22 12.74
C ASN A 34 11.22 -16.48 11.87
N GLN A 35 10.41 -16.55 10.82
CA GLN A 35 10.43 -17.68 9.88
C GLN A 35 11.76 -17.81 9.11
N THR A 36 12.45 -16.70 8.86
CA THR A 36 13.75 -16.70 8.17
C THR A 36 14.84 -17.35 9.02
N GLU A 37 14.83 -17.15 10.34
CA GLU A 37 15.73 -17.86 11.25
C GLU A 37 15.44 -19.37 11.21
N PHE A 38 14.18 -19.76 11.08
CA PHE A 38 13.80 -21.17 11.00
C PHE A 38 14.22 -21.84 9.69
N PHE A 39 13.76 -21.37 8.51
CA PHE A 39 13.96 -22.04 7.22
C PHE A 39 14.74 -21.24 6.16
N GLY A 40 15.29 -20.08 6.52
CA GLY A 40 15.99 -19.20 5.59
C GLY A 40 15.07 -18.53 4.56
N HIS A 41 15.41 -18.65 3.29
CA HIS A 41 14.74 -17.92 2.21
C HIS A 41 13.27 -18.35 2.05
N PHE A 42 12.31 -17.42 2.15
CA PHE A 42 10.87 -17.73 2.19
C PHE A 42 10.34 -18.62 1.06
N LYS A 43 10.74 -18.38 -0.19
CA LYS A 43 10.26 -19.18 -1.34
C LYS A 43 11.01 -20.48 -1.57
N LYS A 44 12.31 -20.49 -1.22
CA LYS A 44 13.18 -21.63 -1.51
C LYS A 44 13.28 -22.59 -0.33
N LYS A 45 12.89 -22.11 0.87
CA LYS A 45 13.07 -22.78 2.15
C LYS A 45 14.51 -23.27 2.33
N GLU A 46 15.45 -22.40 1.95
CA GLU A 46 16.87 -22.69 1.87
C GLU A 46 17.61 -21.82 2.89
N GLY A 47 18.28 -22.48 3.83
CA GLY A 47 19.01 -21.86 4.95
C GLY A 47 18.29 -21.99 6.30
N GLY A 48 18.68 -21.14 7.24
CA GLY A 48 18.15 -21.14 8.61
C GLY A 48 18.51 -22.41 9.39
N TRP A 49 17.91 -22.52 10.58
CA TRP A 49 18.12 -23.65 11.48
C TRP A 49 17.78 -25.01 10.86
N LEU A 50 16.73 -25.07 10.01
CA LEU A 50 16.31 -26.31 9.36
C LEU A 50 17.38 -26.86 8.41
N ALA A 51 18.09 -25.99 7.68
CA ALA A 51 19.19 -26.41 6.82
C ALA A 51 20.36 -27.00 7.63
N GLU A 52 20.70 -26.39 8.77
CA GLU A 52 21.74 -26.91 9.67
C GLU A 52 21.38 -28.28 10.24
N VAL A 53 20.10 -28.49 10.58
CA VAL A 53 19.60 -29.78 11.05
C VAL A 53 19.67 -30.84 9.94
N ASN A 54 19.25 -30.49 8.73
CA ASN A 54 19.28 -31.40 7.60
C ASN A 54 20.71 -31.77 7.17
N ALA A 55 21.67 -30.84 7.27
CA ALA A 55 23.08 -31.14 7.05
C ALA A 55 23.59 -32.20 8.05
N LYS A 56 23.29 -32.02 9.35
CA LYS A 56 23.66 -33.00 10.41
C LYS A 56 22.96 -34.35 10.25
N LYS A 57 21.74 -34.38 9.69
CA LYS A 57 21.03 -35.61 9.36
C LYS A 57 21.71 -36.35 8.20
N ALA A 58 22.10 -35.62 7.15
CA ALA A 58 22.80 -36.18 6.00
C ALA A 58 24.15 -36.81 6.40
N GLU A 59 24.92 -36.17 7.29
CA GLU A 59 26.16 -36.74 7.86
C GLU A 59 25.93 -38.08 8.58
N LYS A 60 24.71 -38.31 9.09
CA LYS A 60 24.30 -39.55 9.78
C LYS A 60 23.55 -40.52 8.85
N GLY A 61 23.47 -40.24 7.55
CA GLY A 61 22.72 -41.04 6.58
C GLY A 61 21.20 -41.04 6.80
N LEU A 62 20.65 -40.00 7.45
CA LEU A 62 19.23 -39.84 7.70
C LEU A 62 18.59 -38.89 6.68
N ASP A 63 17.33 -39.15 6.34
CA ASP A 63 16.57 -38.32 5.40
C ASP A 63 16.32 -36.89 5.94
N PRO A 64 16.40 -35.87 5.06
CA PRO A 64 16.11 -34.49 5.43
C PRO A 64 14.62 -34.28 5.75
N VAL A 65 14.33 -33.33 6.62
CA VAL A 65 12.97 -32.92 6.96
C VAL A 65 12.57 -31.71 6.11
N SER A 66 11.41 -31.77 5.47
CA SER A 66 10.83 -30.62 4.77
C SER A 66 10.28 -29.58 5.76
N ALA A 67 10.33 -28.30 5.39
CA ALA A 67 9.66 -27.23 6.14
C ALA A 67 8.14 -27.48 6.26
N ASP A 68 7.54 -28.21 5.32
CA ASP A 68 6.11 -28.54 5.32
C ASP A 68 5.71 -29.53 6.41
N ALA A 69 6.70 -30.22 7.03
CA ALA A 69 6.49 -31.08 8.17
C ALA A 69 6.20 -30.30 9.47
N PHE A 70 6.29 -28.97 9.43
CA PHE A 70 6.09 -28.11 10.58
C PHE A 70 4.85 -27.23 10.44
N GLU A 71 4.21 -26.99 11.57
CA GLU A 71 3.24 -25.92 11.77
C GLU A 71 3.97 -24.70 12.37
N ILE A 72 3.71 -23.52 11.84
CA ILE A 72 4.35 -22.28 12.29
C ILE A 72 3.27 -21.37 12.86
N THR A 73 3.31 -21.16 14.16
CA THR A 73 2.37 -20.28 14.88
C THR A 73 3.07 -18.95 15.20
N PRO A 74 2.60 -17.81 14.66
CA PRO A 74 3.10 -16.49 15.04
C PRO A 74 2.81 -16.21 16.52
N VAL A 75 3.79 -15.65 17.22
CA VAL A 75 3.66 -15.19 18.59
C VAL A 75 3.96 -13.69 18.62
N VAL A 76 3.07 -12.93 19.25
CA VAL A 76 3.23 -11.50 19.45
C VAL A 76 3.10 -11.21 20.94
N VAL A 77 4.13 -10.62 21.52
CA VAL A 77 4.16 -10.25 22.94
C VAL A 77 4.44 -8.76 23.08
N LYS A 78 3.81 -8.14 24.07
CA LYS A 78 4.12 -6.76 24.46
C LYS A 78 5.52 -6.71 25.06
N ILE A 79 6.31 -5.68 24.74
CA ILE A 79 7.64 -5.52 25.35
C ILE A 79 7.52 -5.33 26.87
N ALA A 80 8.51 -5.85 27.60
CA ALA A 80 8.59 -5.66 29.04
C ALA A 80 8.91 -4.21 29.41
N ASP A 81 8.48 -3.81 30.60
CA ASP A 81 8.83 -2.50 31.15
C ASP A 81 10.35 -2.40 31.36
N GLN A 82 10.91 -1.27 30.96
CA GLN A 82 12.32 -0.96 31.12
C GLN A 82 12.51 0.02 32.27
N TYR A 83 13.67 -0.04 32.93
CA TYR A 83 14.02 0.88 34.02
C TYR A 83 15.23 1.69 33.60
N THR A 84 15.11 3.01 33.66
CA THR A 84 16.24 3.93 33.47
C THR A 84 17.14 3.92 34.70
N GLU A 85 18.37 4.45 34.56
CA GLU A 85 19.36 4.49 35.65
C GLU A 85 18.85 5.26 36.89
N ASP A 86 17.94 6.21 36.69
CA ASP A 86 17.30 7.00 37.75
C ASP A 86 16.04 6.32 38.37
N GLY A 87 15.71 5.10 37.93
CA GLY A 87 14.56 4.32 38.43
C GLY A 87 13.22 4.65 37.78
N THR A 88 13.18 5.49 36.75
CA THR A 88 11.95 5.77 36.00
C THR A 88 11.53 4.54 35.18
N ILE A 89 10.24 4.18 35.26
CA ILE A 89 9.67 3.06 34.50
C ILE A 89 9.30 3.55 33.10
N MET A 90 9.88 2.92 32.10
CA MET A 90 9.51 3.05 30.69
C MET A 90 8.62 1.88 30.28
N THR A 91 7.31 2.11 30.33
CA THR A 91 6.33 1.14 29.84
C THR A 91 6.28 1.08 28.32
N ALA A 92 5.78 -0.01 27.75
CA ALA A 92 5.58 -0.11 26.30
C ALA A 92 4.67 1.01 25.77
N GLU A 93 3.63 1.39 26.51
CA GLU A 93 2.75 2.53 26.18
C GLU A 93 3.54 3.84 26.08
N THR A 94 4.48 4.06 27.00
CA THR A 94 5.37 5.24 26.98
C THR A 94 6.28 5.20 25.76
N VAL A 95 6.83 4.03 25.43
CA VAL A 95 7.68 3.81 24.25
C VAL A 95 6.92 4.14 22.97
N VAL A 96 5.73 3.57 22.74
CA VAL A 96 4.99 3.79 21.49
C VAL A 96 4.51 5.24 21.34
N LYS A 97 4.08 5.89 22.42
CA LYS A 97 3.71 7.32 22.42
C LYS A 97 4.92 8.20 22.09
N GLY A 98 6.07 7.91 22.70
CA GLY A 98 7.34 8.61 22.42
C GLY A 98 7.80 8.42 20.97
N ARG A 99 7.72 7.19 20.45
CA ARG A 99 8.05 6.88 19.04
C ARG A 99 7.16 7.65 18.07
N PHE A 100 5.86 7.66 18.30
CA PHE A 100 4.91 8.43 17.48
C PHE A 100 5.21 9.93 17.55
N LYS A 101 5.36 10.49 18.75
CA LYS A 101 5.72 11.90 18.97
C LYS A 101 6.99 12.29 18.21
N ASN A 102 8.07 11.52 18.37
CA ASN A 102 9.35 11.82 17.74
C ASN A 102 9.27 11.81 16.20
N LYS A 103 8.46 10.91 15.62
CA LYS A 103 8.25 10.89 14.16
C LYS A 103 7.47 12.11 13.67
N ILE A 104 6.42 12.53 14.38
CA ILE A 104 5.71 13.78 14.06
C ILE A 104 6.66 14.98 14.18
N GLU A 105 7.43 15.06 15.26
CA GLU A 105 8.40 16.12 15.48
C GLU A 105 9.46 16.16 14.38
N ALA A 106 10.01 15.03 13.96
CA ALA A 106 10.99 14.96 12.86
C ALA A 106 10.45 15.48 11.51
N ILE A 107 9.15 15.28 11.24
CA ILE A 107 8.49 15.81 10.02
C ILE A 107 8.20 17.30 10.18
N THR A 108 7.68 17.70 11.34
CA THR A 108 7.24 19.09 11.58
C THR A 108 8.39 20.05 11.89
N SER A 109 9.56 19.54 12.26
CA SER A 109 10.78 20.33 12.48
C SER A 109 11.54 20.66 11.19
N GLN A 110 11.08 20.17 10.03
CA GLN A 110 11.67 20.52 8.75
C GLN A 110 11.55 22.03 8.51
N ASP A 111 12.57 22.65 7.94
CA ASP A 111 12.68 24.10 7.77
C ASP A 111 11.55 24.70 6.92
N TRP A 112 11.05 23.95 5.95
CA TRP A 112 9.92 24.27 5.09
C TRP A 112 8.55 24.11 5.78
N CYS A 113 8.46 23.38 6.90
CA CYS A 113 7.20 23.17 7.61
C CYS A 113 6.88 24.34 8.54
N LYS A 114 5.80 25.09 8.26
CA LYS A 114 5.35 26.22 9.10
C LYS A 114 4.08 25.93 9.91
N ASP A 115 3.22 25.08 9.37
CA ASP A 115 2.06 24.50 10.04
C ASP A 115 1.79 23.12 9.44
N PHE A 116 1.00 22.31 10.12
CA PHE A 116 0.68 20.95 9.67
C PHE A 116 -0.74 20.54 10.02
N LYS A 117 -1.25 19.59 9.25
CA LYS A 117 -2.50 18.89 9.50
C LYS A 117 -2.29 17.38 9.40
N ILE A 118 -2.90 16.67 10.34
CA ILE A 118 -2.91 15.20 10.40
C ILE A 118 -4.23 14.73 9.81
N CYS A 119 -4.18 13.99 8.71
CA CYS A 119 -5.36 13.42 8.08
C CYS A 119 -5.69 12.10 8.77
N PHE A 120 -6.97 11.84 9.04
CA PHE A 120 -7.39 10.57 9.64
C PHE A 120 -8.80 10.20 9.17
N GLY A 121 -8.90 9.16 8.35
CA GLY A 121 -10.16 8.62 7.88
C GLY A 121 -10.79 7.66 8.89
N THR A 122 -12.12 7.70 9.03
CA THR A 122 -12.88 6.73 9.84
C THR A 122 -14.00 6.08 9.04
N GLY A 123 -14.54 4.99 9.57
CA GLY A 123 -15.72 4.33 9.00
C GLY A 123 -15.44 3.47 7.77
N LYS A 124 -16.51 3.06 7.11
CA LYS A 124 -16.48 2.24 5.90
C LYS A 124 -16.43 3.17 4.68
N ASN A 125 -15.45 2.98 3.81
CA ASN A 125 -15.31 3.77 2.58
C ASN A 125 -16.10 3.17 1.40
N PHE A 126 -16.19 3.95 0.32
CA PHE A 126 -16.96 3.62 -0.88
C PHE A 126 -16.41 2.44 -1.69
N ARG A 127 -15.11 2.09 -1.57
CA ARG A 127 -14.46 1.03 -2.36
C ARG A 127 -15.08 -0.35 -2.09
N TYR A 128 -15.56 -0.56 -0.87
CA TYR A 128 -16.29 -1.77 -0.48
C TYR A 128 -17.56 -2.03 -1.30
N ASP A 129 -18.21 -0.97 -1.79
CA ASP A 129 -19.45 -1.07 -2.55
C ASP A 129 -19.17 -1.15 -4.06
N ILE A 130 -18.05 -0.56 -4.50
CA ILE A 130 -17.59 -0.61 -5.90
C ILE A 130 -17.00 -1.97 -6.27
N ALA A 131 -16.32 -2.63 -5.33
CA ALA A 131 -15.63 -3.87 -5.61
C ALA A 131 -16.62 -4.97 -6.03
N GLN A 132 -16.31 -5.61 -7.15
CA GLN A 132 -17.13 -6.62 -7.82
C GLN A 132 -16.28 -7.82 -8.25
N THR A 133 -15.03 -7.61 -8.67
CA THR A 133 -14.10 -8.67 -9.09
C THR A 133 -13.55 -9.45 -7.89
N GLN A 134 -13.16 -8.77 -6.83
CA GLN A 134 -12.67 -9.37 -5.57
C GLN A 134 -13.15 -8.53 -4.38
N PRO A 135 -13.35 -9.12 -3.19
CA PRO A 135 -13.68 -8.34 -2.00
C PRO A 135 -12.52 -7.42 -1.59
N TYR A 136 -12.78 -6.11 -1.60
CA TYR A 136 -11.82 -5.08 -1.22
C TYR A 136 -11.37 -5.22 0.24
N LYS A 137 -10.05 -5.12 0.48
CA LYS A 137 -9.43 -5.26 1.82
C LYS A 137 -9.95 -6.49 2.58
N SER A 138 -10.07 -7.63 1.89
CA SER A 138 -10.58 -8.88 2.47
C SER A 138 -9.57 -9.53 3.43
N GLU A 139 -8.28 -9.33 3.18
CA GLU A 139 -7.20 -9.81 4.03
C GLU A 139 -6.63 -8.64 4.84
N ARG A 140 -7.19 -8.38 6.03
CA ARG A 140 -6.62 -7.38 6.95
C ARG A 140 -5.60 -8.02 7.88
N PRO A 141 -4.35 -7.52 7.91
CA PRO A 141 -3.40 -7.95 8.94
C PRO A 141 -3.94 -7.57 10.33
N VAL A 142 -3.58 -8.38 11.32
CA VAL A 142 -3.90 -8.08 12.72
C VAL A 142 -3.19 -6.80 13.12
N LYS A 143 -3.94 -5.85 13.69
CA LYS A 143 -3.37 -4.59 14.18
C LYS A 143 -2.33 -4.86 15.29
N PRO A 144 -1.28 -4.04 15.39
CA PRO A 144 -0.33 -4.11 16.51
C PRO A 144 -1.02 -3.97 17.88
N LEU A 145 -0.47 -4.62 18.91
CA LEU A 145 -1.07 -4.71 20.26
C LEU A 145 -1.42 -3.33 20.85
N LEU A 146 -0.57 -2.34 20.62
CA LEU A 146 -0.73 -0.99 21.18
C LEU A 146 -1.24 0.04 20.14
N TYR A 147 -1.87 -0.41 19.06
CA TYR A 147 -2.43 0.47 18.02
C TYR A 147 -3.41 1.50 18.61
N GLU A 148 -4.39 1.04 19.40
CA GLU A 148 -5.39 1.96 19.97
C GLU A 148 -4.76 2.94 20.97
N VAL A 149 -3.72 2.53 21.73
CA VAL A 149 -2.99 3.44 22.62
C VAL A 149 -2.34 4.59 21.86
N VAL A 150 -1.73 4.31 20.70
CA VAL A 150 -1.10 5.33 19.85
C VAL A 150 -2.18 6.23 19.22
N LYS A 151 -3.26 5.63 18.71
CA LYS A 151 -4.38 6.37 18.11
C LYS A 151 -5.06 7.30 19.12
N GLU A 152 -5.36 6.84 20.33
CA GLU A 152 -5.95 7.68 21.38
C GLU A 152 -5.01 8.81 21.80
N TYR A 153 -3.71 8.52 21.96
CA TYR A 153 -2.71 9.53 22.23
C TYR A 153 -2.67 10.60 21.13
N MET A 154 -2.69 10.19 19.86
CA MET A 154 -2.73 11.10 18.72
C MET A 154 -3.98 11.99 18.77
N LEU A 155 -5.16 11.39 18.92
CA LEU A 155 -6.44 12.10 18.93
C LEU A 155 -6.53 13.13 20.07
N HIS A 156 -5.97 12.81 21.25
CA HIS A 156 -5.91 13.75 22.36
C HIS A 156 -4.83 14.82 22.19
N LYS A 157 -3.60 14.42 21.84
CA LYS A 157 -2.43 15.31 21.84
C LYS A 157 -2.45 16.32 20.69
N TYR A 158 -3.00 15.93 19.54
CA TYR A 158 -2.99 16.71 18.30
C TYR A 158 -4.39 17.11 17.83
N ALA A 159 -5.38 17.14 18.73
CA ALA A 159 -6.78 17.40 18.40
C ALA A 159 -7.00 18.64 17.51
N ASP A 160 -6.27 19.73 17.75
CA ASP A 160 -6.33 21.00 17.00
C ASP A 160 -5.68 20.93 15.59
N LYS A 161 -4.91 19.87 15.34
CA LYS A 161 -4.22 19.61 14.07
C LYS A 161 -4.90 18.53 13.22
N MET A 162 -5.93 17.86 13.74
CA MET A 162 -6.59 16.78 13.02
C MET A 162 -7.54 17.29 11.93
N LEU A 163 -7.56 16.58 10.79
CA LEU A 163 -8.60 16.59 9.77
C LEU A 163 -9.23 15.20 9.77
N ILE A 164 -10.35 15.06 10.49
CA ILE A 164 -11.06 13.79 10.62
C ILE A 164 -12.28 13.81 9.71
N VAL A 165 -12.42 12.78 8.87
CA VAL A 165 -13.56 12.63 7.97
C VAL A 165 -14.06 11.20 8.06
N ASP A 166 -15.36 11.05 8.27
CA ASP A 166 -16.01 9.75 8.33
C ASP A 166 -16.44 9.25 6.94
N GLY A 167 -16.42 7.94 6.75
CA GLY A 167 -16.78 7.27 5.50
C GLY A 167 -15.71 7.36 4.41
N VAL A 168 -14.48 7.75 4.73
CA VAL A 168 -13.39 7.94 3.77
C VAL A 168 -12.07 7.39 4.30
N GLU A 169 -11.16 7.06 3.39
CA GLU A 169 -9.80 6.66 3.78
C GLU A 169 -8.92 7.88 4.04
N THR A 170 -7.90 7.71 4.87
CA THR A 170 -6.95 8.78 5.20
C THR A 170 -6.33 9.39 3.94
N ASP A 171 -6.02 8.55 2.95
CA ASP A 171 -5.40 8.93 1.69
C ASP A 171 -6.27 9.91 0.86
N GLU A 172 -7.59 9.78 0.95
CA GLU A 172 -8.54 10.68 0.28
C GLU A 172 -8.47 12.10 0.85
N ILE A 173 -8.31 12.22 2.17
CA ILE A 173 -8.20 13.50 2.85
C ILE A 173 -6.88 14.16 2.49
N VAL A 174 -5.77 13.40 2.49
CA VAL A 174 -4.46 13.90 2.06
C VAL A 174 -4.54 14.40 0.62
N THR A 175 -5.08 13.58 -0.28
CA THR A 175 -5.27 13.91 -1.70
C THR A 175 -6.05 15.20 -1.89
N GLN A 176 -7.18 15.35 -1.20
CA GLN A 176 -7.99 16.55 -1.28
C GLN A 176 -7.19 17.80 -0.89
N GLU A 177 -6.42 17.75 0.19
CA GLU A 177 -5.67 18.92 0.67
C GLU A 177 -4.49 19.28 -0.25
N VAL A 178 -3.75 18.29 -0.77
CA VAL A 178 -2.69 18.55 -1.76
C VAL A 178 -3.28 19.09 -3.06
N TRP A 179 -4.43 18.58 -3.51
CA TRP A 179 -5.10 19.07 -4.71
C TRP A 179 -5.61 20.51 -4.55
N LYS A 180 -6.22 20.85 -3.41
CA LYS A 180 -6.59 22.23 -3.08
C LYS A 180 -5.37 23.16 -3.12
N GLY A 181 -4.25 22.70 -2.56
CA GLY A 181 -2.96 23.40 -2.62
C GLY A 181 -2.53 23.67 -4.06
N TRP A 182 -2.52 22.63 -4.90
CA TRP A 182 -2.16 22.72 -6.31
C TRP A 182 -3.03 23.70 -7.11
N ILE A 183 -4.35 23.67 -6.90
CA ILE A 183 -5.28 24.61 -7.54
C ILE A 183 -5.06 26.04 -7.04
N LYS A 184 -4.88 26.24 -5.72
CA LYS A 184 -4.60 27.56 -5.14
C LYS A 184 -3.29 28.15 -5.66
N ALA A 185 -2.28 27.31 -5.86
CA ALA A 185 -1.00 27.68 -6.45
C ALA A 185 -1.09 28.01 -7.96
N LYS A 186 -2.27 27.87 -8.58
CA LYS A 186 -2.48 28.01 -10.02
C LYS A 186 -1.63 27.05 -10.84
N ARG A 187 -1.42 25.83 -10.32
CA ARG A 187 -0.67 24.76 -10.98
C ARG A 187 0.80 25.10 -11.25
N ASP A 188 1.42 25.75 -10.27
CA ASP A 188 2.79 26.25 -10.32
C ASP A 188 3.52 25.81 -9.05
N PHE A 189 4.61 25.06 -9.20
CA PHE A 189 5.40 24.52 -8.09
C PHE A 189 6.05 25.63 -7.26
N ASP A 190 6.50 26.71 -7.90
CA ASP A 190 7.14 27.84 -7.20
C ASP A 190 6.17 28.56 -6.25
N LYS A 191 4.86 28.37 -6.46
CA LYS A 191 3.78 28.94 -5.64
C LYS A 191 3.13 27.92 -4.70
N LEU A 192 3.56 26.66 -4.74
CA LEU A 192 2.93 25.58 -4.00
C LEU A 192 3.38 25.60 -2.54
N GLY A 193 2.46 26.01 -1.66
CA GLY A 193 2.68 26.06 -0.20
C GLY A 193 2.18 24.85 0.57
N VAL A 194 1.90 23.72 -0.10
CA VAL A 194 1.35 22.50 0.52
C VAL A 194 2.23 21.31 0.13
N VAL A 195 2.66 20.55 1.15
CA VAL A 195 3.48 19.35 0.99
C VAL A 195 2.69 18.13 1.47
N GLY A 196 2.51 17.15 0.60
CA GLY A 196 2.01 15.83 0.97
C GLY A 196 3.10 15.05 1.71
N CYS A 197 2.84 14.64 2.95
CA CYS A 197 3.78 13.83 3.73
C CYS A 197 3.22 12.42 3.87
N TRP A 198 3.83 11.44 3.21
CA TRP A 198 3.35 10.06 3.12
C TRP A 198 4.46 9.12 2.65
N ILE A 199 4.31 7.82 2.94
CA ILE A 199 5.16 6.74 2.38
C ILE A 199 4.44 6.05 1.23
N ASP A 200 3.10 5.99 1.30
CA ASP A 200 2.28 5.27 0.33
C ASP A 200 2.37 5.88 -1.07
N LYS A 201 3.03 5.15 -1.98
CA LYS A 201 3.24 5.56 -3.38
C LYS A 201 1.93 5.81 -4.13
N ASP A 202 0.80 5.37 -3.59
CA ASP A 202 -0.49 5.48 -4.23
C ASP A 202 -1.12 6.87 -4.12
N LEU A 203 -0.63 7.67 -3.17
CA LEU A 203 -0.91 9.11 -3.06
C LEU A 203 -0.20 9.95 -4.13
N GLY A 204 0.76 9.37 -4.86
CA GLY A 204 1.51 10.02 -5.93
C GLY A 204 0.76 10.21 -7.25
N GLN A 205 -0.56 10.02 -7.27
CA GLN A 205 -1.40 10.12 -8.46
C GLN A 205 -1.94 11.53 -8.75
N PHE A 206 -1.46 12.55 -8.01
CA PHE A 206 -1.76 13.96 -8.22
C PHE A 206 -0.49 14.82 -8.20
N PRO A 207 -0.46 15.95 -8.94
CA PRO A 207 0.64 16.88 -8.86
C PRO A 207 0.76 17.48 -7.46
N GLN A 208 1.94 17.38 -6.86
CA GLN A 208 2.19 17.84 -5.50
C GLN A 208 3.69 17.96 -5.21
N LEU A 209 4.04 18.70 -4.16
CA LEU A 209 5.30 18.50 -3.44
C LEU A 209 5.09 17.36 -2.45
N HIS A 210 5.98 16.38 -2.47
CA HIS A 210 5.93 15.19 -1.64
C HIS A 210 7.16 15.12 -0.73
N TYR A 211 6.94 14.75 0.52
CA TYR A 211 7.97 14.39 1.49
C TYR A 211 7.78 12.95 1.98
N ASN A 212 8.76 12.10 1.69
CA ASN A 212 8.80 10.74 2.21
C ASN A 212 9.53 10.70 3.56
N PHE A 213 8.78 10.56 4.65
CA PHE A 213 9.36 10.55 6.00
C PHE A 213 10.08 9.24 6.39
N ASP A 214 10.12 8.25 5.50
CA ASP A 214 11.00 7.07 5.62
C ASP A 214 12.31 7.23 4.84
N LYS A 215 12.34 8.17 3.90
CA LYS A 215 13.52 8.53 3.09
C LYS A 215 13.76 10.05 3.17
N PRO A 216 14.00 10.60 4.36
CA PRO A 216 14.17 12.03 4.55
C PRO A 216 15.33 12.61 3.72
N GLU A 217 16.30 11.79 3.34
CA GLU A 217 17.42 12.15 2.46
C GLU A 217 17.02 12.54 1.03
N ASP A 218 15.84 12.10 0.55
CA ASP A 218 15.32 12.47 -0.77
C ASP A 218 14.79 13.93 -0.78
N GLY A 219 14.60 14.54 0.40
CA GLY A 219 14.08 15.89 0.53
C GLY A 219 12.65 16.05 0.02
N LEU A 220 12.33 17.23 -0.53
CA LEU A 220 11.07 17.47 -1.22
C LEU A 220 11.18 17.01 -2.67
N VAL A 221 10.26 16.15 -3.08
CA VAL A 221 10.16 15.65 -4.46
C VAL A 221 8.95 16.27 -5.13
N GLU A 222 9.15 16.80 -6.34
CA GLU A 222 8.04 17.22 -7.20
C GLU A 222 7.45 16.02 -7.93
N ILE A 223 6.14 15.85 -7.82
CA ILE A 223 5.39 14.92 -8.67
C ILE A 223 4.70 15.74 -9.75
N THR A 224 5.22 15.68 -10.98
CA THR A 224 4.66 16.44 -12.10
C THR A 224 3.30 15.89 -12.56
N PRO A 225 2.50 16.67 -13.32
CA PRO A 225 1.24 16.16 -13.88
C PRO A 225 1.36 14.90 -14.73
N LEU A 226 2.44 14.75 -15.50
CA LEU A 226 2.65 13.53 -16.30
C LEU A 226 2.98 12.33 -15.40
N GLU A 227 3.84 12.52 -14.39
CA GLU A 227 4.19 11.47 -13.43
C GLU A 227 2.98 11.03 -12.60
N ALA A 228 2.16 11.98 -12.17
CA ALA A 228 0.90 11.71 -11.47
C ALA A 228 -0.02 10.78 -12.29
N VAL A 229 -0.21 11.09 -13.57
CA VAL A 229 -1.00 10.26 -14.49
C VAL A 229 -0.34 8.90 -14.73
N LYS A 230 0.99 8.84 -14.88
CA LYS A 230 1.73 7.57 -14.98
C LYS A 230 1.57 6.72 -13.71
N ASN A 231 1.52 7.33 -12.53
CA ASN A 231 1.32 6.61 -11.27
C ASN A 231 -0.06 5.96 -11.19
N LEU A 232 -1.12 6.69 -11.56
CA LEU A 232 -2.47 6.12 -11.66
C LEU A 232 -2.55 5.02 -12.73
N ALA A 233 -2.01 5.27 -13.92
CA ALA A 233 -2.00 4.28 -15.00
C ALA A 233 -1.25 2.99 -14.62
N LYS A 234 -0.11 3.13 -13.93
CA LYS A 234 0.67 2.01 -13.39
C LYS A 234 -0.17 1.17 -12.44
N GLN A 235 -0.91 1.80 -11.52
CA GLN A 235 -1.84 1.09 -10.65
C GLN A 235 -2.96 0.40 -11.43
N CYS A 236 -3.59 1.08 -12.39
CA CYS A 236 -4.63 0.46 -13.23
C CYS A 236 -4.12 -0.81 -13.94
N LEU A 237 -2.83 -0.87 -14.29
CA LEU A 237 -2.24 -2.06 -14.92
C LEU A 237 -1.89 -3.16 -13.90
N GLN A 238 -1.26 -2.82 -12.78
CA GLN A 238 -0.71 -3.81 -11.83
C GLN A 238 -1.64 -4.18 -10.67
N GLY A 239 -2.67 -3.39 -10.41
CA GLY A 239 -3.54 -3.49 -9.23
C GLY A 239 -2.84 -3.00 -7.95
N ASP A 240 -3.41 -3.39 -6.82
CA ASP A 240 -2.82 -3.26 -5.50
C ASP A 240 -3.16 -4.51 -4.66
N THR A 241 -2.14 -5.32 -4.41
CA THR A 241 -2.29 -6.56 -3.66
C THR A 241 -2.59 -6.33 -2.17
N ILE A 242 -2.14 -5.21 -1.60
CA ILE A 242 -2.38 -4.89 -0.18
C ILE A 242 -3.88 -4.70 0.03
N ASP A 243 -4.53 -4.03 -0.90
CA ASP A 243 -5.96 -3.75 -0.88
C ASP A 243 -6.84 -4.84 -1.52
N THR A 244 -6.25 -5.97 -1.92
CA THR A 244 -6.94 -7.04 -2.66
C THR A 244 -7.53 -6.56 -4.00
N ILE A 245 -6.92 -5.55 -4.64
CA ILE A 245 -7.28 -5.07 -5.97
C ILE A 245 -6.42 -5.80 -7.01
N PRO A 246 -6.99 -6.72 -7.81
CA PRO A 246 -6.20 -7.46 -8.79
C PRO A 246 -5.69 -6.54 -9.91
N GLY A 247 -4.49 -6.80 -10.42
CA GLY A 247 -4.01 -6.19 -11.65
C GLY A 247 -4.58 -6.86 -12.90
N LEU A 248 -4.25 -6.31 -14.06
CA LEU A 248 -4.57 -6.97 -15.33
C LEU A 248 -3.84 -8.33 -15.39
N PRO A 249 -4.53 -9.44 -15.73
CA PRO A 249 -3.92 -10.77 -15.68
C PRO A 249 -2.75 -10.97 -16.66
N ALA A 250 -2.82 -10.33 -17.83
CA ALA A 250 -1.76 -10.34 -18.83
C ALA A 250 -1.93 -9.18 -19.83
N LEU A 251 -0.82 -8.71 -20.39
CA LEU A 251 -0.85 -7.89 -21.60
C LEU A 251 -1.15 -8.74 -22.84
N PRO A 252 -1.69 -8.12 -23.92
CA PRO A 252 -1.67 -8.68 -25.27
C PRO A 252 -0.25 -9.06 -25.72
N VAL A 253 -0.12 -10.10 -26.54
CA VAL A 253 1.20 -10.62 -26.97
C VAL A 253 1.99 -9.54 -27.70
N GLU A 254 1.30 -8.77 -28.53
CA GLU A 254 1.83 -7.70 -29.36
C GLU A 254 2.42 -6.57 -28.51
N MET A 255 1.83 -6.27 -27.35
CA MET A 255 2.36 -5.25 -26.44
C MET A 255 3.67 -5.67 -25.79
N TYR A 256 3.89 -6.97 -25.52
CA TYR A 256 5.19 -7.42 -25.01
C TYR A 256 6.30 -7.16 -26.03
N GLU A 257 6.04 -7.39 -27.31
CA GLU A 257 7.00 -7.11 -28.38
C GLU A 257 7.18 -5.60 -28.57
N GLN A 258 6.08 -4.85 -28.66
CA GLN A 258 6.09 -3.40 -28.87
C GLN A 258 6.93 -2.66 -27.83
N TYR A 259 6.82 -3.03 -26.55
CA TYR A 259 7.52 -2.38 -25.45
C TYR A 259 8.77 -3.14 -24.98
N SER A 260 9.21 -4.16 -25.74
CA SER A 260 10.38 -4.99 -25.40
C SER A 260 10.33 -5.57 -23.98
N LEU A 261 9.17 -6.06 -23.58
CA LEU A 261 8.88 -6.57 -22.24
C LEU A 261 8.94 -8.09 -22.20
N ARG A 262 9.46 -8.63 -21.09
CA ARG A 262 9.38 -10.07 -20.81
C ARG A 262 7.96 -10.45 -20.41
N LYS A 263 7.43 -11.52 -21.02
CA LYS A 263 6.17 -12.14 -20.59
C LYS A 263 6.28 -12.64 -19.15
N THR A 264 5.35 -12.21 -18.30
CA THR A 264 5.27 -12.57 -16.88
C THR A 264 3.87 -13.05 -16.53
N LYS A 265 3.71 -13.65 -15.33
CA LYS A 265 2.40 -14.02 -14.80
C LYS A 265 1.82 -12.80 -14.07
N GLY A 266 0.80 -12.17 -14.64
CA GLY A 266 0.31 -10.87 -14.17
C GLY A 266 1.18 -9.71 -14.64
N ILE A 267 0.72 -8.49 -14.40
CA ILE A 267 1.50 -7.28 -14.63
C ILE A 267 2.07 -6.81 -13.29
N GLY A 268 3.39 -6.93 -13.11
CA GLY A 268 4.09 -6.35 -11.96
C GLY A 268 4.57 -4.93 -12.24
N GLU A 269 5.14 -4.28 -11.21
CA GLU A 269 5.60 -2.88 -11.27
C GLU A 269 6.57 -2.62 -12.43
N THR A 270 7.53 -3.51 -12.67
CA THR A 270 8.49 -3.36 -13.78
C THR A 270 7.80 -3.40 -15.14
N THR A 271 6.83 -4.30 -15.33
CA THR A 271 6.07 -4.42 -16.59
C THR A 271 5.18 -3.20 -16.79
N ALA A 272 4.45 -2.76 -15.76
CA ALA A 272 3.61 -1.57 -15.82
C ALA A 272 4.43 -0.31 -16.14
N LYS A 273 5.58 -0.11 -15.49
CA LYS A 273 6.51 0.98 -15.82
C LYS A 273 7.03 0.89 -17.24
N GLY A 274 7.37 -0.31 -17.70
CA GLY A 274 7.84 -0.55 -19.07
C GLY A 274 6.81 -0.16 -20.13
N VAL A 275 5.53 -0.49 -19.92
CA VAL A 275 4.43 -0.08 -20.81
C VAL A 275 4.29 1.45 -20.88
N LEU A 276 4.63 2.18 -19.83
CA LEU A 276 4.38 3.62 -19.72
C LEU A 276 5.63 4.49 -19.90
N ALA A 277 6.80 3.88 -20.10
CA ALA A 277 8.11 4.54 -19.96
C ALA A 277 8.24 5.75 -20.89
N ASP A 278 8.03 5.54 -22.19
CA ASP A 278 8.20 6.50 -23.26
C ASP A 278 6.95 7.33 -23.59
N ALA A 279 5.83 7.14 -22.88
CA ALA A 279 4.66 8.00 -23.03
C ALA A 279 4.96 9.43 -22.57
N GLN A 280 4.68 10.42 -23.43
CA GLN A 280 5.03 11.84 -23.22
C GLN A 280 3.83 12.69 -22.79
N THR A 281 2.61 12.21 -23.04
CA THR A 281 1.39 12.94 -22.69
C THR A 281 0.46 12.10 -21.83
N PRO A 282 -0.38 12.73 -20.98
CA PRO A 282 -1.43 12.02 -20.24
C PRO A 282 -2.35 11.18 -21.15
N LYS A 283 -2.62 11.69 -22.36
CA LYS A 283 -3.39 10.99 -23.38
C LYS A 283 -2.71 9.68 -23.81
N GLU A 284 -1.45 9.74 -24.23
CA GLU A 284 -0.67 8.55 -24.60
C GLU A 284 -0.60 7.52 -23.46
N VAL A 285 -0.41 7.99 -22.22
CA VAL A 285 -0.37 7.12 -21.03
C VAL A 285 -1.64 6.27 -20.94
N PHE A 286 -2.82 6.88 -21.07
CA PHE A 286 -4.08 6.17 -20.94
C PHE A 286 -4.51 5.42 -22.21
N GLU A 287 -4.09 5.85 -23.40
CA GLU A 287 -4.25 5.06 -24.63
C GLU A 287 -3.57 3.69 -24.51
N ARG A 288 -2.41 3.62 -23.84
CA ARG A 288 -1.72 2.34 -23.57
C ARG A 288 -2.44 1.48 -22.55
N VAL A 289 -3.03 2.09 -21.51
CA VAL A 289 -3.89 1.38 -20.55
C VAL A 289 -5.12 0.81 -21.27
N ILE A 290 -5.77 1.60 -22.12
CA ILE A 290 -6.92 1.18 -22.92
C ILE A 290 -6.54 0.02 -23.83
N ALA A 291 -5.42 0.10 -24.55
CA ALA A 291 -4.95 -0.98 -25.42
C ALA A 291 -4.75 -2.30 -24.65
N ALA A 292 -4.19 -2.22 -23.43
CA ALA A 292 -4.02 -3.39 -22.57
C ALA A 292 -5.37 -4.00 -22.15
N TYR A 293 -6.32 -3.18 -21.69
CA TYR A 293 -7.64 -3.64 -21.27
C TYR A 293 -8.48 -4.18 -22.44
N LYS A 294 -8.49 -3.49 -23.58
CA LYS A 294 -9.16 -3.95 -24.81
C LYS A 294 -8.62 -5.29 -25.28
N GLY A 295 -7.30 -5.45 -25.34
CA GLY A 295 -6.72 -6.70 -25.81
C GLY A 295 -6.90 -7.87 -24.84
N HIS A 296 -7.13 -7.62 -23.54
CA HIS A 296 -7.40 -8.68 -22.57
C HIS A 296 -8.89 -9.04 -22.46
N TYR A 297 -9.76 -8.05 -22.23
CA TYR A 297 -11.19 -8.28 -21.97
C TYR A 297 -12.04 -8.29 -23.26
N GLY A 298 -11.62 -7.53 -24.28
CA GLY A 298 -12.36 -7.35 -25.53
C GLY A 298 -13.39 -6.22 -25.46
N GLU A 299 -13.90 -5.83 -26.64
CA GLU A 299 -14.95 -4.80 -26.79
C GLU A 299 -16.36 -5.35 -26.63
N GLU A 300 -16.54 -6.64 -26.90
CA GLU A 300 -17.81 -7.33 -26.75
C GLU A 300 -18.19 -7.48 -25.27
N MET A 301 -19.47 -7.31 -25.00
CA MET A 301 -20.06 -7.64 -23.71
C MET A 301 -20.00 -9.14 -23.47
N LYS A 302 -19.45 -9.54 -22.33
CA LYS A 302 -19.35 -10.93 -21.89
C LYS A 302 -19.94 -11.09 -20.52
N GLU A 303 -20.51 -12.27 -20.26
CA GLU A 303 -21.01 -12.62 -18.93
C GLU A 303 -19.88 -12.49 -17.89
N PHE A 304 -20.20 -11.83 -16.79
CA PHE A 304 -19.35 -11.63 -15.64
C PHE A 304 -20.12 -11.97 -14.37
N VAL A 305 -19.51 -12.79 -13.52
CA VAL A 305 -20.03 -13.13 -12.19
C VAL A 305 -19.17 -12.44 -11.14
N SER A 306 -19.78 -11.60 -10.31
CA SER A 306 -19.08 -10.90 -9.23
C SER A 306 -18.70 -11.85 -8.10
N PHE A 307 -17.81 -11.43 -7.20
CA PHE A 307 -17.48 -12.20 -5.99
C PHE A 307 -18.70 -12.44 -5.07
N ARG A 308 -19.80 -11.70 -5.28
CA ARG A 308 -21.07 -11.84 -4.56
C ARG A 308 -22.05 -12.78 -5.27
N GLY A 309 -21.68 -13.33 -6.43
CA GLY A 309 -22.55 -14.19 -7.25
C GLY A 309 -23.53 -13.41 -8.13
N GLU A 310 -23.37 -12.09 -8.27
CA GLU A 310 -24.22 -11.27 -9.14
C GLU A 310 -23.77 -11.43 -10.59
N VAL A 311 -24.72 -11.69 -11.49
CA VAL A 311 -24.46 -11.85 -12.92
C VAL A 311 -24.72 -10.53 -13.63
N SER A 312 -23.78 -10.11 -14.46
CA SER A 312 -23.88 -8.93 -15.34
C SER A 312 -23.15 -9.20 -16.65
N GLU A 313 -23.27 -8.29 -17.62
CA GLU A 313 -22.44 -8.29 -18.81
C GLU A 313 -21.42 -7.15 -18.74
N ARG A 314 -20.17 -7.41 -19.11
CA ARG A 314 -19.07 -6.45 -19.04
C ARG A 314 -18.16 -6.54 -20.26
N ASN A 315 -17.61 -5.40 -20.66
CA ASN A 315 -16.49 -5.32 -21.60
C ASN A 315 -15.25 -4.69 -20.94
N TRP A 316 -14.22 -4.38 -21.74
CA TRP A 316 -12.99 -3.76 -21.24
C TRP A 316 -13.22 -2.46 -20.46
N LEU A 317 -14.22 -1.65 -20.82
CA LEU A 317 -14.49 -0.36 -20.19
C LEU A 317 -15.07 -0.55 -18.79
N ASP A 318 -15.94 -1.54 -18.60
CA ASP A 318 -16.51 -1.87 -17.29
C ASP A 318 -15.43 -2.37 -16.32
N HIS A 319 -14.53 -3.24 -16.81
CA HIS A 319 -13.39 -3.72 -16.03
C HIS A 319 -12.41 -2.58 -15.69
N LEU A 320 -12.08 -1.72 -16.66
CA LEU A 320 -11.23 -0.57 -16.40
C LEU A 320 -11.90 0.42 -15.44
N ASN A 321 -13.22 0.60 -15.54
CA ASN A 321 -13.96 1.51 -14.66
C ASN A 321 -13.95 1.03 -13.22
N GLU A 322 -14.20 -0.25 -12.96
CA GLU A 322 -14.08 -0.80 -11.61
C GLU A 322 -12.68 -0.53 -11.04
N GLN A 323 -11.64 -0.89 -11.79
CA GLN A 323 -10.25 -0.72 -11.38
C GLN A 323 -9.89 0.74 -11.13
N PHE A 324 -10.25 1.62 -12.05
CA PHE A 324 -10.03 3.06 -11.92
C PHE A 324 -10.71 3.63 -10.68
N ARG A 325 -11.96 3.24 -10.41
CA ARG A 325 -12.71 3.76 -9.25
C ARG A 325 -12.19 3.20 -7.93
N LEU A 326 -11.63 2.00 -7.91
CA LEU A 326 -10.98 1.44 -6.73
C LEU A 326 -9.63 2.10 -6.44
N LEU A 327 -8.85 2.43 -7.47
CA LEU A 327 -7.47 2.91 -7.32
C LEU A 327 -7.36 4.45 -7.25
N ARG A 328 -8.25 5.16 -7.94
CA ARG A 328 -8.18 6.62 -7.98
C ARG A 328 -8.65 7.26 -6.68
N MET A 329 -7.84 8.16 -6.11
CA MET A 329 -8.26 8.96 -4.96
C MET A 329 -9.16 10.11 -5.39
N ARG A 330 -10.07 10.56 -4.52
CA ARG A 330 -10.91 11.73 -4.80
C ARG A 330 -10.19 13.03 -4.49
N THR A 331 -10.40 14.01 -5.36
CA THR A 331 -9.96 15.40 -5.15
C THR A 331 -10.92 16.20 -4.28
N ASP A 332 -12.10 15.66 -4.03
CA ASP A 332 -13.15 16.20 -3.17
C ASP A 332 -13.87 15.02 -2.51
N VAL A 333 -13.69 14.86 -1.20
CA VAL A 333 -14.19 13.69 -0.47
C VAL A 333 -15.71 13.65 -0.35
N THR A 334 -16.39 14.73 -0.74
CA THR A 334 -17.86 14.82 -0.76
C THR A 334 -18.47 14.36 -2.09
N LYS A 335 -17.65 14.12 -3.10
CA LYS A 335 -18.09 13.71 -4.44
C LYS A 335 -17.78 12.24 -4.71
N ASP A 336 -18.41 11.69 -5.75
CA ASP A 336 -18.01 10.39 -6.30
C ASP A 336 -16.67 10.52 -7.04
N VAL A 337 -15.91 9.43 -7.11
CA VAL A 337 -14.64 9.35 -7.85
C VAL A 337 -14.80 9.57 -9.36
N GLY A 338 -16.02 9.40 -9.88
CA GLY A 338 -16.39 9.56 -11.28
C GLY A 338 -16.15 8.30 -12.10
N HIS A 339 -16.77 8.24 -13.27
CA HIS A 339 -16.57 7.15 -14.22
C HIS A 339 -15.26 7.35 -15.00
N VAL A 340 -14.58 6.26 -15.37
CA VAL A 340 -13.33 6.36 -16.13
C VAL A 340 -13.51 7.04 -17.49
N SER A 341 -14.68 6.90 -18.13
CA SER A 341 -14.99 7.56 -19.41
C SER A 341 -14.91 9.09 -19.32
N ASP A 342 -15.37 9.69 -18.23
CA ASP A 342 -15.30 11.15 -18.04
C ASP A 342 -13.85 11.61 -17.89
N PHE A 343 -13.04 10.81 -17.21
CA PHE A 343 -11.61 11.04 -17.09
C PHE A 343 -10.91 10.93 -18.45
N LEU A 344 -11.21 9.89 -19.23
CA LEU A 344 -10.64 9.68 -20.57
C LEU A 344 -11.06 10.80 -21.53
N LYS A 345 -12.31 11.24 -21.48
CA LYS A 345 -12.80 12.39 -22.25
C LYS A 345 -12.06 13.68 -21.89
N ALA A 346 -11.75 13.91 -20.62
CA ALA A 346 -10.95 15.06 -20.18
C ALA A 346 -9.49 15.02 -20.70
N LEU A 347 -8.99 13.82 -21.07
CA LEU A 347 -7.71 13.64 -21.74
C LEU A 347 -7.81 13.74 -23.27
N GLY A 348 -9.01 13.95 -23.83
CA GLY A 348 -9.25 13.96 -25.28
C GLY A 348 -9.23 12.57 -25.91
N ILE A 349 -9.64 11.54 -25.15
CA ILE A 349 -9.81 10.17 -25.61
C ILE A 349 -11.32 9.87 -25.69
N GLU A 350 -11.79 9.44 -26.85
CA GLU A 350 -13.17 8.98 -27.06
C GLU A 350 -13.23 7.46 -26.87
N VAL A 351 -14.23 6.99 -26.12
CA VAL A 351 -14.38 5.58 -25.71
C VAL A 351 -15.81 5.10 -25.80
#